data_AF-A0A0A1TXH4-F1
#
_entry.id   AF-A0A0A1TXH4-F1
#
_cell.length_a   1.000
_cell.length_b   1.000
_cell.length_c   1.000
_cell.angle_alpha   90.00
_cell.angle_beta   90.00
_cell.angle_gamma   90.00
#
_symmetry.space_group_name_H-M   'P 1'
#
loop_
_entity.id
_entity.type
_entity.pdbx_description
1 polymer ?
#
loop_
_entity_poly.entity_id
_entity_poly.type
_entity_poly.pdbx_seq_one_letter_code
_entity_poly.pdbx_strand_id
1 'polypeptide(L)'
;MSLRKSLCRNSVRMSPTFCLQLPEEESPRLKSSFPLKTSKITHMTPIRPIFLLSKSQNNKKNNNDNIVTLQNTIRGFLVRQKYECALLMKRRNAFLEFYETEKNLLKTMESINSLFSEPLKTETNDSLKYNTILNNCISSSKSVVRKLKMVANDYHYDTNIGDVINTILTIISPLLTYCTEYDNIVLAWKELRKTPNGKSVIGESEKRIAPDTLDQLLIQPVQRAMRYPMLVDVLLKNTPHDHSDIVMLQKALSHFLQFCKIVNTRAKMHDRLVEVSLERKIKALVQKGRFHVMTSSVEFKEEKRKCQCEIELFNDKILLFDKTRKTFLQKVIQIKDIRSFNTDKKNIIFQFDKAVCLFVFKNGQMEEFVKMMEWILETRFFDIEDQTNWMNHIVD
;
A
#
# COMPACT_ATOMS: atom_id res chain seq x y z
N MET A 1 19.41 -28.90 -17.20
CA MET A 1 18.52 -29.92 -17.81
C MET A 1 18.78 -31.23 -17.08
N SER A 2 17.73 -31.96 -16.68
CA SER A 2 17.77 -33.20 -15.87
C SER A 2 18.09 -33.07 -14.36
N LEU A 3 17.06 -32.65 -13.61
CA LEU A 3 16.74 -33.14 -12.24
C LEU A 3 15.31 -32.66 -11.90
N ARG A 4 14.35 -33.14 -12.70
CA ARG A 4 12.90 -33.05 -12.50
C ARG A 4 12.32 -34.36 -13.03
N LYS A 5 12.37 -35.44 -12.23
CA LYS A 5 11.62 -36.70 -12.41
C LYS A 5 12.02 -37.74 -11.35
N SER A 6 11.50 -37.58 -10.14
CA SER A 6 11.04 -38.67 -9.25
C SER A 6 10.43 -38.01 -8.02
N LEU A 7 9.41 -38.64 -7.44
CA LEU A 7 8.57 -38.14 -6.33
C LEU A 7 7.34 -37.32 -6.77
N CYS A 8 6.53 -37.91 -7.66
CA CYS A 8 5.08 -37.79 -7.58
C CYS A 8 4.56 -38.98 -6.75
N ARG A 9 4.08 -38.73 -5.54
CA ARG A 9 2.87 -39.35 -4.97
C ARG A 9 2.50 -38.63 -3.68
N ASN A 10 1.33 -38.00 -3.74
CA ASN A 10 0.51 -37.38 -2.68
C ASN A 10 0.69 -35.88 -2.38
N SER A 11 -0.38 -35.18 -2.79
CA SER A 11 -1.00 -33.94 -2.26
C SER A 11 -0.34 -32.56 -2.48
N VAL A 12 -0.99 -31.83 -3.39
CA VAL A 12 -1.30 -30.38 -3.40
C VAL A 12 -0.22 -29.41 -3.90
N ARG A 13 -0.31 -29.19 -5.22
CA ARG A 13 0.05 -28.01 -6.04
C ARG A 13 0.73 -26.83 -5.33
N MET A 14 2.01 -26.62 -5.62
CA MET A 14 2.61 -25.30 -5.72
C MET A 14 2.41 -24.76 -7.15
N SER A 15 1.94 -23.51 -7.27
CA SER A 15 1.93 -22.73 -8.51
C SER A 15 2.86 -21.51 -8.38
N PRO A 16 3.55 -21.10 -9.47
CA PRO A 16 4.54 -20.02 -9.47
C PRO A 16 3.94 -18.66 -9.87
N THR A 17 4.70 -17.59 -9.63
CA THR A 17 4.50 -16.21 -10.13
C THR A 17 3.39 -15.41 -9.42
N PHE A 18 3.76 -14.55 -8.47
CA PHE A 18 2.84 -13.61 -7.83
C PHE A 18 2.68 -12.36 -8.73
N CYS A 19 1.95 -12.52 -9.83
CA CYS A 19 1.46 -11.41 -10.62
C CYS A 19 0.19 -10.88 -9.93
N LEU A 20 0.28 -9.75 -9.21
CA LEU A 20 -0.90 -9.03 -8.72
C LEU A 20 -1.57 -8.34 -9.92
N GLN A 21 -2.37 -9.10 -10.65
CA GLN A 21 -3.40 -8.56 -11.53
C GLN A 21 -4.52 -8.01 -10.65
N LEU A 22 -4.74 -6.69 -10.73
CA LEU A 22 -6.00 -6.09 -10.31
C LEU A 22 -7.10 -6.68 -11.22
N PRO A 23 -8.27 -7.10 -10.69
CA PRO A 23 -9.33 -7.59 -11.54
C PRO A 23 -9.86 -6.47 -12.43
N GLU A 24 -9.85 -6.70 -13.73
CA GLU A 24 -10.78 -6.04 -14.65
C GLU A 24 -12.22 -6.42 -14.25
N GLU A 25 -13.12 -5.49 -14.51
CA GLU A 25 -14.54 -5.57 -14.20
C GLU A 25 -15.16 -6.88 -14.71
N GLU A 26 -15.49 -7.79 -13.79
CA GLU A 26 -16.71 -8.59 -13.79
C GLU A 26 -16.71 -9.47 -12.53
N SER A 27 -17.72 -9.31 -11.70
CA SER A 27 -17.88 -9.98 -10.42
C SER A 27 -18.05 -11.51 -10.54
N PRO A 28 -17.22 -12.33 -9.85
CA PRO A 28 -17.58 -13.72 -9.57
C PRO A 28 -17.59 -14.00 -8.06
N ARG A 29 -18.69 -14.58 -7.60
CA ARG A 29 -18.88 -15.10 -6.24
C ARG A 29 -17.93 -16.27 -6.00
N LEU A 30 -17.03 -16.18 -5.01
CA LEU A 30 -16.35 -17.34 -4.44
C LEU A 30 -16.36 -17.27 -2.91
N LYS A 31 -16.84 -18.37 -2.33
CA LYS A 31 -17.17 -18.58 -0.91
C LYS A 31 -15.89 -18.75 -0.09
N SER A 32 -15.74 -17.97 0.97
CA SER A 32 -14.81 -18.28 2.07
C SER A 32 -15.60 -18.39 3.38
N SER A 33 -15.71 -19.61 3.88
CA SER A 33 -16.28 -19.98 5.16
C SER A 33 -15.23 -19.82 6.27
N PHE A 34 -15.40 -18.85 7.16
CA PHE A 34 -14.94 -18.91 8.55
C PHE A 34 -15.92 -18.15 9.44
N PRO A 35 -16.14 -18.60 10.68
CA PRO A 35 -17.39 -18.36 11.39
C PRO A 35 -17.44 -16.92 11.89
N LEU A 36 -18.38 -16.16 11.33
CA LEU A 36 -18.94 -15.00 12.00
C LEU A 36 -19.41 -15.47 13.39
N LYS A 37 -18.75 -15.00 14.45
CA LYS A 37 -19.42 -14.92 15.75
C LYS A 37 -20.59 -13.98 15.55
N THR A 38 -21.74 -14.55 15.20
CA THR A 38 -23.02 -13.89 15.30
C THR A 38 -23.25 -13.59 16.77
N SER A 39 -22.80 -12.42 17.23
CA SER A 39 -23.46 -11.79 18.35
C SER A 39 -24.91 -11.64 17.91
N LYS A 40 -25.77 -12.40 18.58
CA LYS A 40 -27.21 -12.43 18.36
C LYS A 40 -27.69 -10.98 18.20
N ILE A 41 -28.10 -10.62 16.99
CA ILE A 41 -28.97 -9.47 16.78
C ILE A 41 -30.20 -9.82 17.61
N THR A 42 -30.30 -9.22 18.79
CA THR A 42 -31.52 -9.25 19.57
C THR A 42 -32.59 -8.69 18.66
N HIS A 43 -33.53 -9.58 18.33
CA HIS A 43 -34.73 -9.29 17.56
C HIS A 43 -35.23 -7.88 17.88
N MET A 44 -35.45 -7.07 16.84
CA MET A 44 -36.40 -5.97 16.94
C MET A 44 -37.66 -6.58 17.54
N THR A 45 -38.03 -6.13 18.73
CA THR A 45 -39.20 -6.64 19.43
C THR A 45 -40.42 -6.47 18.51
N PRO A 46 -41.19 -7.52 18.23
CA PRO A 46 -42.42 -7.37 17.48
C PRO A 46 -43.37 -6.50 18.30
N ILE A 47 -43.97 -5.52 17.64
CA ILE A 47 -45.03 -4.68 18.22
C ILE A 47 -46.14 -5.62 18.69
N ARG A 48 -46.32 -5.75 20.01
CA ARG A 48 -47.47 -6.46 20.57
C ARG A 48 -48.74 -5.66 20.20
N PRO A 49 -49.82 -6.31 19.72
CA PRO A 49 -51.09 -5.63 19.52
C PRO A 49 -51.62 -5.18 20.89
N ILE A 50 -51.78 -3.87 21.06
CA ILE A 50 -52.34 -3.27 22.28
C ILE A 50 -53.84 -3.54 22.28
N PHE A 51 -54.27 -4.42 23.18
CA PHE A 51 -55.67 -4.71 23.45
C PHE A 51 -56.35 -3.47 24.05
N LEU A 52 -57.56 -3.17 23.55
CA LEU A 52 -58.43 -2.08 24.02
C LEU A 52 -58.62 -2.11 25.55
N LEU A 53 -58.33 -0.97 26.21
CA LEU A 53 -58.67 -0.75 27.62
C LEU A 53 -59.89 0.16 27.71
N SER A 54 -60.93 -0.35 28.38
CA SER A 54 -62.10 0.40 28.80
C SER A 54 -61.90 1.00 30.20
N LYS A 55 -62.38 2.25 30.35
CA LYS A 55 -62.93 2.97 31.54
C LYS A 55 -62.16 2.98 32.88
N SER A 56 -61.82 4.19 33.34
CA SER A 56 -62.15 4.78 34.67
C SER A 56 -61.24 5.99 34.96
N GLN A 57 -61.74 7.03 35.63
CA GLN A 57 -61.20 8.41 35.65
C GLN A 57 -59.80 8.61 36.29
N ASN A 58 -59.19 7.59 36.92
CA ASN A 58 -57.75 7.57 37.24
C ASN A 58 -56.85 7.35 36.00
N ASN A 59 -57.42 6.92 34.87
CA ASN A 59 -56.70 6.71 33.61
C ASN A 59 -56.31 8.00 32.88
N LYS A 60 -56.82 9.19 33.22
CA LYS A 60 -56.48 10.40 32.43
C LYS A 60 -55.01 10.82 32.59
N LYS A 61 -54.44 10.70 33.81
CA LYS A 61 -53.04 11.03 34.08
C LYS A 61 -52.11 9.98 33.45
N ASN A 62 -52.40 8.70 33.67
CA ASN A 62 -51.70 7.57 33.02
C ASN A 62 -51.85 7.59 31.48
N ASN A 63 -53.01 7.97 30.94
CA ASN A 63 -53.19 8.10 29.48
C ASN A 63 -52.39 9.27 28.92
N ASN A 64 -52.32 10.40 29.62
CA ASN A 64 -51.47 11.51 29.19
C ASN A 64 -50.00 11.11 29.19
N ASP A 65 -49.52 10.41 30.23
CA ASP A 65 -48.13 9.92 30.29
C ASP A 65 -47.86 8.86 29.20
N ASN A 66 -48.83 7.98 28.93
CA ASN A 66 -48.75 7.01 27.82
C ASN A 66 -48.75 7.70 26.44
N ILE A 67 -49.56 8.74 26.25
CA ILE A 67 -49.59 9.55 25.02
C ILE A 67 -48.27 10.29 24.85
N VAL A 68 -47.72 10.89 25.91
CA VAL A 68 -46.40 11.56 25.88
C VAL A 68 -45.30 10.55 25.55
N THR A 69 -45.34 9.35 26.13
CA THR A 69 -44.39 8.26 25.84
C THR A 69 -44.47 7.82 24.37
N LEU A 70 -45.68 7.65 23.84
CA LEU A 70 -45.92 7.31 22.44
C LEU A 70 -45.44 8.42 21.51
N GLN A 71 -45.78 9.68 21.81
CA GLN A 71 -45.32 10.84 21.04
C GLN A 71 -43.78 10.94 21.05
N ASN A 72 -43.13 10.72 22.19
CA ASN A 72 -41.67 10.72 22.28
C ASN A 72 -41.05 9.58 21.46
N THR A 73 -41.69 8.42 21.42
CA THR A 73 -41.25 7.28 20.61
C THR A 73 -41.38 7.59 19.12
N ILE A 74 -42.52 8.15 18.69
CA ILE A 74 -42.77 8.54 17.30
C ILE A 74 -41.82 9.67 16.88
N ARG A 75 -41.70 10.74 17.68
CA ARG A 75 -40.75 11.84 17.41
C ARG A 75 -39.32 11.31 17.31
N GLY A 76 -38.91 10.44 18.22
CA GLY A 76 -37.61 9.80 18.17
C GLY A 76 -37.41 8.93 16.92
N PHE A 77 -38.44 8.20 16.48
CA PHE A 77 -38.40 7.42 15.23
C PHE A 77 -38.24 8.33 14.01
N LEU A 78 -39.05 9.39 13.91
CA LEU A 78 -39.00 10.35 12.82
C LEU A 78 -37.64 11.07 12.76
N VAL A 79 -37.06 11.44 13.90
CA VAL A 79 -35.72 12.04 13.97
C VAL A 79 -34.65 11.04 13.50
N ARG A 80 -34.68 9.79 13.99
CA ARG A 80 -33.71 8.76 13.58
C ARG A 80 -33.79 8.43 12.10
N GLN A 81 -34.99 8.45 11.54
CA GLN A 81 -35.22 8.26 10.11
C GLN A 81 -34.71 9.47 9.32
N LYS A 82 -35.03 10.70 9.75
CA LYS A 82 -34.62 11.94 9.07
C LYS A 82 -33.10 12.10 9.02
N TYR A 83 -32.39 11.79 10.10
CA TYR A 83 -30.92 11.96 10.19
C TYR A 83 -30.14 10.67 9.95
N GLU A 84 -30.77 9.63 9.40
CA GLU A 84 -30.13 8.37 9.08
C GLU A 84 -29.25 7.80 10.22
N CYS A 85 -29.73 7.87 11.47
CA CYS A 85 -28.89 7.56 12.64
C CYS A 85 -28.28 6.14 12.60
N ALA A 86 -28.98 5.18 11.97
CA ALA A 86 -28.45 3.84 11.77
C ALA A 86 -27.22 3.81 10.85
N LEU A 87 -27.18 4.68 9.83
CA LEU A 87 -26.05 4.84 8.93
C LEU A 87 -24.86 5.46 9.66
N LEU A 88 -25.11 6.53 10.44
CA LEU A 88 -24.07 7.19 11.24
C LEU A 88 -23.46 6.27 12.31
N MET A 89 -24.26 5.37 12.90
CA MET A 89 -23.73 4.31 13.77
C MET A 89 -22.82 3.34 13.02
N LYS A 90 -23.17 2.96 11.78
CA LYS A 90 -22.29 2.14 10.93
C LYS A 90 -21.00 2.88 10.56
N ARG A 91 -21.07 4.18 10.27
CA ARG A 91 -19.90 5.05 10.02
C ARG A 91 -18.93 5.01 11.19
N ARG A 92 -19.46 5.22 12.41
CA ARG A 92 -18.66 5.14 13.64
C ARG A 92 -18.02 3.78 13.82
N ASN A 93 -18.77 2.69 13.64
CA ASN A 93 -18.24 1.34 13.77
C ASN A 93 -17.14 1.05 12.75
N ALA A 94 -17.31 1.51 11.50
CA ALA A 94 -16.29 1.40 10.46
C ALA A 94 -15.02 2.19 10.82
N PHE A 95 -15.16 3.38 11.41
CA PHE A 95 -14.02 4.16 11.89
C PHE A 95 -13.29 3.46 13.04
N LEU A 96 -14.04 2.93 14.02
CA LEU A 96 -13.45 2.18 15.13
C LEU A 96 -12.77 0.89 14.64
N GLU A 97 -13.32 0.22 13.63
CA GLU A 97 -12.67 -0.92 12.99
C GLU A 97 -11.36 -0.52 12.30
N PHE A 98 -11.33 0.60 11.57
CA PHE A 98 -10.10 1.15 10.99
C PHE A 98 -9.03 1.31 12.08
N TYR A 99 -9.39 1.98 13.17
CA TYR A 99 -8.51 2.25 14.30
C TYR A 99 -8.00 0.98 14.99
N GLU A 100 -8.89 0.06 15.38
CA GLU A 100 -8.50 -1.16 16.08
C GLU A 100 -7.67 -2.09 15.18
N THR A 101 -7.96 -2.15 13.89
CA THR A 101 -7.15 -2.93 12.94
C THR A 101 -5.75 -2.33 12.74
N GLU A 102 -5.60 -1.01 12.78
CA GLU A 102 -4.28 -0.35 12.75
C GLU A 102 -3.49 -0.64 14.04
N LYS A 103 -4.14 -0.55 15.19
CA LYS A 103 -3.54 -0.85 16.49
C LYS A 103 -3.06 -2.29 16.59
N ASN A 104 -3.84 -3.23 16.04
CA ASN A 104 -3.44 -4.64 15.96
C ASN A 104 -2.22 -4.82 15.06
N LEU A 105 -2.17 -4.17 13.88
CA LEU A 105 -1.00 -4.20 13.02
C LEU A 105 0.25 -3.67 13.73
N LEU A 106 0.14 -2.53 14.42
CA LEU A 106 1.24 -1.97 15.21
C LEU A 106 1.75 -2.98 16.24
N LYS A 107 0.85 -3.59 17.01
CA LYS A 107 1.20 -4.60 18.01
C LYS A 107 1.92 -5.80 17.39
N THR A 108 1.45 -6.25 16.22
CA THR A 108 2.11 -7.32 15.46
C THR A 108 3.52 -6.92 15.08
N MET A 109 3.72 -5.75 14.46
CA MET A 109 5.04 -5.29 14.05
C MET A 109 5.99 -5.08 15.24
N GLU A 110 5.50 -4.56 16.36
CA GLU A 110 6.28 -4.45 17.60
C GLU A 110 6.68 -5.83 18.14
N SER A 111 5.79 -6.81 18.07
CA SER A 111 6.08 -8.20 18.48
C SER A 111 7.15 -8.82 17.58
N ILE A 112 7.08 -8.60 16.25
CA ILE A 112 8.14 -9.03 15.31
C ILE A 112 9.47 -8.38 15.68
N ASN A 113 9.45 -7.09 16.03
CA ASN A 113 10.65 -6.37 16.39
C ASN A 113 11.27 -6.93 17.69
N SER A 114 10.51 -6.99 18.78
CA SER A 114 11.00 -7.42 20.09
C SER A 114 11.41 -8.88 20.15
N LEU A 115 10.67 -9.78 19.47
CA LEU A 115 10.90 -11.22 19.56
C LEU A 115 11.98 -11.70 18.60
N PHE A 116 12.11 -11.07 17.43
CA PHE A 116 13.01 -11.57 16.39
C PHE A 116 14.06 -10.55 15.98
N SER A 117 13.66 -9.30 15.74
CA SER A 117 14.57 -8.30 15.17
C SER A 117 15.64 -7.87 16.16
N GLU A 118 15.27 -7.57 17.41
CA GLU A 118 16.22 -7.16 18.45
C GLU A 118 17.21 -8.26 18.84
N PRO A 119 16.77 -9.52 19.09
CA PRO A 119 17.69 -10.59 19.44
C PRO A 119 18.66 -10.99 18.31
N LEU A 120 18.32 -10.66 17.06
CA LEU A 120 19.12 -10.98 15.86
C LEU A 120 19.81 -9.75 15.24
N LYS A 121 19.84 -8.60 15.95
CA LYS A 121 20.43 -7.33 15.46
C LYS A 121 21.91 -7.45 15.07
N THR A 122 22.67 -8.35 15.69
CA THR A 122 24.13 -8.44 15.54
C THR A 122 24.60 -9.51 14.55
N GLU A 123 23.70 -10.32 14.00
CA GLU A 123 24.06 -11.51 13.21
C GLU A 123 24.54 -11.17 11.78
N THR A 124 23.96 -10.16 11.11
CA THR A 124 24.27 -9.87 9.69
C THR A 124 24.07 -8.39 9.32
N ASN A 125 24.78 -7.91 8.30
CA ASN A 125 24.53 -6.57 7.74
C ASN A 125 23.13 -6.43 7.12
N ASP A 126 22.53 -7.53 6.66
CA ASP A 126 21.19 -7.52 6.07
C ASP A 126 20.09 -7.48 7.14
N SER A 127 20.32 -8.02 8.35
CA SER A 127 19.41 -7.84 9.48
C SER A 127 19.29 -6.37 9.89
N LEU A 128 20.37 -5.59 9.83
CA LEU A 128 20.34 -4.14 10.09
C LEU A 128 19.46 -3.37 9.09
N LYS A 129 19.50 -3.73 7.80
CA LYS A 129 18.68 -3.09 6.76
C LYS A 129 17.19 -3.35 6.99
N TYR A 130 16.80 -4.61 7.20
CA TYR A 130 15.41 -4.94 7.49
C TYR A 130 14.93 -4.27 8.78
N ASN A 131 15.72 -4.32 9.84
CA ASN A 131 15.37 -3.70 11.12
C ASN A 131 15.08 -2.21 10.95
N THR A 132 15.85 -1.53 10.10
CA THR A 132 15.60 -0.11 9.77
C THR A 132 14.25 0.07 9.07
N ILE A 133 13.93 -0.75 8.06
CA ILE A 133 12.66 -0.68 7.33
C ILE A 133 11.48 -0.96 8.26
N LEU A 134 11.55 -2.03 9.07
CA LEU A 134 10.50 -2.38 10.04
C LEU A 134 10.30 -1.27 11.07
N ASN A 135 11.37 -0.72 11.64
CA ASN A 135 11.27 0.36 12.62
C ASN A 135 10.62 1.62 12.05
N ASN A 136 10.88 1.95 10.78
CA ASN A 136 10.19 3.04 10.10
C ASN A 136 8.68 2.76 9.95
N CYS A 137 8.29 1.53 9.64
CA CYS A 137 6.88 1.10 9.61
C CYS A 137 6.22 1.17 11.00
N ILE A 138 6.93 0.77 12.06
CA ILE A 138 6.45 0.87 13.44
C ILE A 138 6.25 2.34 13.84
N SER A 139 7.21 3.23 13.58
CA SER A 139 7.11 4.65 13.89
C SER A 139 5.99 5.36 13.13
N SER A 140 5.81 5.02 11.85
CA SER A 140 4.69 5.54 11.06
C SER A 140 3.35 5.03 11.58
N SER A 141 3.19 3.72 11.80
CA SER A 141 1.95 3.15 12.34
C SER A 141 1.62 3.67 13.74
N LYS A 142 2.60 3.91 14.62
CA LYS A 142 2.41 4.63 15.89
C LYS A 142 1.77 6.00 15.69
N SER A 143 2.20 6.72 14.66
CA SER A 143 1.67 8.04 14.34
C SER A 143 0.27 7.99 13.76
N VAL A 144 -0.04 6.98 12.95
CA VAL A 144 -1.40 6.69 12.46
C VAL A 144 -2.33 6.36 13.64
N VAL A 145 -1.96 5.41 14.50
CA VAL A 145 -2.73 5.01 15.69
C VAL A 145 -2.99 6.22 16.60
N ARG A 146 -1.99 7.08 16.82
CA ARG A 146 -2.15 8.30 17.62
C ARG A 146 -3.20 9.25 17.04
N LYS A 147 -3.13 9.53 15.74
CA LYS A 147 -4.11 10.41 15.06
C LYS A 147 -5.51 9.83 15.08
N LEU A 148 -5.65 8.53 14.80
CA LEU A 148 -6.95 7.85 14.85
C LEU A 148 -7.53 7.81 16.27
N LYS A 149 -6.69 7.58 17.28
CA LYS A 149 -7.11 7.56 18.70
C LYS A 149 -7.69 8.90 19.15
N MET A 150 -7.07 10.02 18.75
CA MET A 150 -7.57 11.36 19.08
C MET A 150 -9.01 11.55 18.58
N VAL A 151 -9.26 11.19 17.33
CA VAL A 151 -10.62 11.24 16.74
C VAL A 151 -11.56 10.23 17.40
N ALA A 152 -11.09 9.03 17.74
CA ALA A 152 -11.92 7.99 18.33
C ALA A 152 -12.46 8.37 19.72
N ASN A 153 -11.67 9.12 20.50
CA ASN A 153 -12.06 9.57 21.83
C ASN A 153 -13.18 10.62 21.79
N ASP A 154 -13.08 11.57 20.85
CA ASP A 154 -14.00 12.71 20.73
C ASP A 154 -14.95 12.56 19.53
N TYR A 155 -15.25 11.31 19.14
CA TYR A 155 -16.05 11.01 17.95
C TYR A 155 -17.53 11.41 18.15
N HIS A 156 -18.01 12.27 17.27
CA HIS A 156 -19.41 12.67 17.14
C HIS A 156 -19.98 12.33 15.75
N TYR A 157 -21.29 12.46 15.60
CA TYR A 157 -22.00 12.05 14.39
C TYR A 157 -21.68 12.93 13.17
N ASP A 158 -21.31 14.19 13.42
CA ASP A 158 -20.92 15.23 12.48
C ASP A 158 -19.40 15.43 12.37
N THR A 159 -18.60 14.59 13.04
CA THR A 159 -17.14 14.66 12.97
C THR A 159 -16.67 14.46 11.54
N ASN A 160 -15.85 15.39 11.03
CA ASN A 160 -15.15 15.24 9.75
C ASN A 160 -13.86 14.46 9.96
N ILE A 161 -13.77 13.28 9.38
CA ILE A 161 -12.61 12.38 9.51
C ILE A 161 -11.75 12.35 8.24
N GLY A 162 -12.27 12.83 7.11
CA GLY A 162 -11.61 12.81 5.81
C GLY A 162 -10.24 13.49 5.83
N ASP A 163 -10.08 14.63 6.50
CA ASP A 163 -8.78 15.31 6.64
C ASP A 163 -7.77 14.46 7.41
N VAL A 164 -8.21 13.79 8.46
CA VAL A 164 -7.37 12.89 9.25
C VAL A 164 -6.96 11.68 8.42
N ILE A 165 -7.89 11.10 7.66
CA ILE A 165 -7.63 9.98 6.75
C ILE A 165 -6.65 10.39 5.63
N ASN A 166 -6.80 11.57 5.03
CA ASN A 166 -5.84 12.10 4.06
C ASN A 166 -4.46 12.31 4.68
N THR A 167 -4.40 12.78 5.92
CA THR A 167 -3.12 12.92 6.65
C THR A 167 -2.44 11.57 6.91
N ILE A 168 -3.19 10.47 7.04
CA ILE A 168 -2.59 9.13 7.21
C ILE A 168 -1.76 8.76 5.98
N LEU A 169 -2.20 9.13 4.78
CA LEU A 169 -1.51 8.83 3.54
C LEU A 169 -0.05 9.32 3.53
N THR A 170 0.18 10.55 4.03
CA THR A 170 1.53 11.13 4.07
C THR A 170 2.44 10.42 5.08
N ILE A 171 1.86 9.82 6.12
CA ILE A 171 2.57 9.11 7.19
C ILE A 171 2.98 7.70 6.77
N ILE A 172 2.19 7.03 5.91
CA ILE A 172 2.39 5.61 5.57
C ILE A 172 3.46 5.37 4.49
N SER A 173 4.22 6.40 4.09
CA SER A 173 5.35 6.28 3.14
C SER A 173 6.28 5.08 3.42
N PRO A 174 6.63 4.74 4.69
CA PRO A 174 7.46 3.56 4.96
C PRO A 174 6.85 2.22 4.52
N LEU A 175 5.52 2.09 4.48
CA LEU A 175 4.86 0.88 3.98
C LEU A 175 5.15 0.65 2.49
N LEU A 176 5.35 1.72 1.72
CA LEU A 176 5.74 1.61 0.31
C LEU A 176 7.10 0.91 0.17
N THR A 177 8.10 1.36 0.94
CA THR A 177 9.42 0.72 0.96
C THR A 177 9.34 -0.71 1.47
N TYR A 178 8.53 -0.98 2.49
CA TYR A 178 8.33 -2.33 3.00
C TYR A 178 7.77 -3.25 1.91
N CYS A 179 6.78 -2.79 1.14
CA CYS A 179 6.19 -3.58 0.06
C CYS A 179 7.21 -3.88 -1.05
N THR A 180 8.01 -2.90 -1.46
CA THR A 180 9.00 -3.09 -2.53
C THR A 180 10.16 -4.01 -2.11
N GLU A 181 10.53 -4.00 -0.83
CA GLU A 181 11.63 -4.80 -0.29
C GLU A 181 11.17 -6.12 0.34
N TYR A 182 9.88 -6.44 0.27
CA TYR A 182 9.29 -7.57 1.01
C TYR A 182 9.97 -8.91 0.69
N ASP A 183 10.26 -9.19 -0.58
CA ASP A 183 10.92 -10.44 -0.95
C ASP A 183 12.35 -10.53 -0.40
N ASN A 184 13.08 -9.41 -0.38
CA ASN A 184 14.41 -9.34 0.23
C ASN A 184 14.33 -9.57 1.75
N ILE A 185 13.29 -9.04 2.40
CA ILE A 185 13.02 -9.26 3.83
C ILE A 185 12.78 -10.74 4.11
N VAL A 186 11.91 -11.39 3.34
CA VAL A 186 11.60 -12.82 3.49
C VAL A 186 12.83 -13.68 3.25
N LEU A 187 13.65 -13.36 2.25
CA LEU A 187 14.91 -14.05 1.97
C LEU A 187 15.89 -13.91 3.14
N ALA A 188 16.06 -12.69 3.68
CA ALA A 188 16.90 -12.45 4.84
C ALA A 188 16.45 -13.28 6.06
N TRP A 189 15.15 -13.35 6.31
CA TRP A 189 14.59 -14.18 7.38
C TRP A 189 14.82 -15.68 7.18
N LYS A 190 14.71 -16.17 5.95
CA LYS A 190 15.00 -17.56 5.61
C LYS A 190 16.46 -17.93 5.84
N GLU A 191 17.39 -17.03 5.52
CA GLU A 191 18.82 -17.24 5.79
C GLU A 191 19.13 -17.15 7.29
N LEU A 192 18.55 -16.18 8.01
CA LEU A 192 18.69 -16.09 9.46
C LEU A 192 18.21 -17.36 10.16
N ARG A 193 17.13 -18.00 9.68
CA ARG A 193 16.63 -19.27 10.23
C ARG A 193 17.62 -20.43 10.11
N LYS A 194 18.61 -20.35 9.23
CA LYS A 194 19.65 -21.39 9.09
C LYS A 194 20.77 -21.24 10.10
N THR A 195 20.98 -20.04 10.64
CA THR A 195 22.03 -19.75 11.64
C THR A 195 21.74 -20.47 12.97
N PRO A 196 22.77 -20.84 13.76
CA PRO A 196 22.57 -21.49 15.05
C PRO A 196 21.76 -20.63 16.04
N ASN A 197 22.06 -19.33 16.11
CA ASN A 197 21.35 -18.39 16.97
C ASN A 197 19.91 -18.16 16.47
N GLY A 198 19.74 -17.96 15.16
CA GLY A 198 18.42 -17.84 14.54
C GLY A 198 17.52 -19.03 14.82
N LYS A 199 18.03 -20.27 14.78
CA LYS A 199 17.24 -21.46 15.16
C LYS A 199 16.75 -21.42 16.61
N SER A 200 17.60 -21.00 17.54
CA SER A 200 17.25 -20.90 18.97
C SER A 200 16.20 -19.82 19.21
N VAL A 201 16.48 -18.60 18.74
CA VAL A 201 15.59 -17.43 18.90
C VAL A 201 14.25 -17.67 18.22
N ILE A 202 14.24 -18.15 16.98
CA ILE A 202 13.00 -18.42 16.24
C ILE A 202 12.22 -19.54 16.91
N GLY A 203 12.88 -20.61 17.37
CA GLY A 203 12.20 -21.72 18.04
C GLY A 203 11.51 -21.33 19.36
N GLU A 204 12.11 -20.43 20.14
CA GLU A 204 11.45 -19.88 21.34
C GLU A 204 10.35 -18.88 20.99
N SER A 205 10.62 -18.00 20.02
CA SER A 205 9.72 -16.91 19.64
C SER A 205 8.48 -17.40 18.91
N GLU A 206 8.60 -18.44 18.07
CA GLU A 206 7.46 -19.09 17.37
C GLU A 206 6.43 -19.63 18.37
N LYS A 207 6.85 -20.09 19.55
CA LYS A 207 5.92 -20.54 20.61
C LYS A 207 5.09 -19.39 21.20
N ARG A 208 5.65 -18.17 21.23
CA ARG A 208 5.00 -16.97 21.79
C ARG A 208 4.00 -16.34 20.82
N ILE A 209 4.18 -16.54 19.53
CA ILE A 209 3.28 -16.01 18.48
C ILE A 209 2.22 -17.00 18.01
N ALA A 210 2.27 -18.25 18.47
CA ALA A 210 1.27 -19.27 18.16
C ALA A 210 -0.16 -18.77 18.49
N PRO A 211 -1.16 -19.01 17.63
CA PRO A 211 -1.14 -19.92 16.49
C PRO A 211 -0.55 -19.36 15.19
N ASP A 212 -0.16 -18.08 15.14
CA ASP A 212 0.35 -17.44 13.93
C ASP A 212 1.82 -17.83 13.66
N THR A 213 2.22 -17.85 12.40
CA THR A 213 3.62 -18.06 11.97
C THR A 213 4.31 -16.74 11.66
N LEU A 214 5.64 -16.70 11.75
CA LEU A 214 6.41 -15.50 11.41
C LEU A 214 6.11 -15.03 9.97
N ASP A 215 6.00 -15.95 9.01
CA ASP A 215 5.64 -15.63 7.62
C ASP A 215 4.25 -14.95 7.53
N GLN A 216 3.27 -15.39 8.34
CA GLN A 216 1.94 -14.77 8.41
C GLN A 216 1.97 -13.38 9.04
N LEU A 217 2.89 -13.12 9.98
CA LEU A 217 3.06 -11.80 10.58
C LEU A 217 3.79 -10.83 9.65
N LEU A 218 4.84 -11.29 8.95
CA LEU A 218 5.66 -10.48 8.03
C LEU A 218 4.88 -9.96 6.82
N ILE A 219 3.87 -10.69 6.34
CA ILE A 219 3.06 -10.24 5.20
C ILE A 219 2.02 -9.18 5.58
N GLN A 220 1.70 -9.00 6.87
CA GLN A 220 0.62 -8.09 7.31
C GLN A 220 0.81 -6.63 6.87
N PRO A 221 2.01 -6.01 6.89
CA PRO A 221 2.20 -4.65 6.41
C PRO A 221 1.89 -4.49 4.91
N VAL A 222 2.24 -5.49 4.10
CA VAL A 222 1.91 -5.53 2.66
C VAL A 222 0.40 -5.62 2.46
N GLN A 223 -0.26 -6.50 3.22
CA GLN A 223 -1.72 -6.61 3.20
C GLN A 223 -2.40 -5.31 3.67
N ARG A 224 -1.86 -4.65 4.70
CA ARG A 224 -2.41 -3.40 5.21
C ARG A 224 -2.37 -2.32 4.15
N ALA A 225 -1.23 -2.16 3.47
CA ALA A 225 -1.07 -1.17 2.40
C ALA A 225 -2.20 -1.30 1.36
N MET A 226 -2.60 -2.53 1.00
CA MET A 226 -3.67 -2.80 0.04
C MET A 226 -5.08 -2.68 0.61
N ARG A 227 -5.26 -2.72 1.94
CA ARG A 227 -6.57 -2.68 2.60
C ARG A 227 -7.07 -1.26 2.87
N TYR A 228 -6.21 -0.24 2.87
CA TYR A 228 -6.63 1.14 3.13
C TYR A 228 -7.80 1.63 2.24
N PRO A 229 -7.77 1.43 0.90
CA PRO A 229 -8.90 1.84 0.07
C PRO A 229 -10.23 1.22 0.52
N MET A 230 -10.23 -0.05 0.91
CA MET A 230 -11.44 -0.75 1.36
C MET A 230 -12.00 -0.15 2.66
N LEU A 231 -11.11 0.22 3.59
CA LEU A 231 -11.52 0.84 4.85
C LEU A 231 -12.11 2.23 4.64
N VAL A 232 -11.51 3.02 3.74
CA VAL A 232 -12.03 4.34 3.37
C VAL A 232 -13.33 4.24 2.59
N ASP A 233 -13.47 3.27 1.70
CA ASP A 233 -14.71 3.00 0.97
C ASP A 233 -15.86 2.61 1.92
N VAL A 234 -15.61 1.80 2.95
CA VAL A 234 -16.62 1.48 3.97
C VAL A 234 -17.03 2.74 4.75
N LEU A 235 -16.10 3.63 5.08
CA LEU A 235 -16.43 4.92 5.70
C LEU A 235 -17.31 5.77 4.79
N LEU A 236 -16.92 5.91 3.52
CA LEU A 236 -17.64 6.69 2.52
C LEU A 236 -19.06 6.16 2.30
N LYS A 237 -19.23 4.85 2.13
CA LYS A 237 -20.53 4.18 1.96
C LYS A 237 -21.48 4.35 3.14
N ASN A 238 -20.94 4.58 4.34
CA ASN A 238 -21.73 4.83 5.55
C ASN A 238 -21.78 6.31 5.92
N THR A 239 -21.39 7.22 5.03
CA THR A 239 -21.48 8.67 5.23
C THR A 239 -22.69 9.20 4.47
N PRO A 240 -23.65 9.90 5.12
CA PRO A 240 -24.79 10.50 4.43
C PRO A 240 -24.35 11.44 3.31
N HIS A 241 -25.12 11.53 2.22
CA HIS A 241 -24.78 12.36 1.07
C HIS A 241 -24.64 13.86 1.40
N ASP A 242 -25.45 14.34 2.35
CA ASP A 242 -25.43 15.74 2.80
C ASP A 242 -24.38 16.01 3.88
N HIS A 243 -23.57 15.01 4.25
CA HIS A 243 -22.53 15.17 5.27
C HIS A 243 -21.32 15.93 4.70
N SER A 244 -20.80 16.92 5.44
CA SER A 244 -19.67 17.76 5.01
C SER A 244 -18.40 16.98 4.62
N ASP A 245 -18.18 15.84 5.26
CA ASP A 245 -17.03 14.95 5.05
C ASP A 245 -17.04 14.15 3.74
N ILE A 246 -18.15 14.13 2.98
CA ILE A 246 -18.31 13.24 1.81
C ILE A 246 -17.22 13.49 0.76
N VAL A 247 -16.93 14.76 0.46
CA VAL A 247 -15.94 15.16 -0.56
C VAL A 247 -14.53 14.78 -0.11
N MET A 248 -14.20 14.99 1.16
CA MET A 248 -12.88 14.64 1.69
C MET A 248 -12.63 13.14 1.73
N LEU A 249 -13.67 12.34 2.02
CA LEU A 249 -13.59 10.88 1.96
C LEU A 249 -13.49 10.34 0.52
N GLN A 250 -14.16 10.96 -0.45
CA GLN A 250 -13.98 10.62 -1.87
C GLN A 250 -12.55 10.88 -2.34
N LYS A 251 -12.00 12.06 -1.98
CA LYS A 251 -10.61 12.41 -2.28
C LYS A 251 -9.64 11.41 -1.63
N ALA A 252 -9.84 11.11 -0.34
CA ALA A 252 -9.03 10.11 0.36
C ALA A 252 -9.09 8.74 -0.34
N LEU A 253 -10.26 8.28 -0.74
CA LEU A 253 -10.41 7.00 -1.44
C LEU A 253 -9.63 6.98 -2.76
N SER A 254 -9.75 8.03 -3.57
CA SER A 254 -8.97 8.19 -4.80
C SER A 254 -7.47 8.09 -4.53
N HIS A 255 -6.98 8.82 -3.52
CA HIS A 255 -5.55 8.83 -3.19
C HIS A 255 -5.04 7.47 -2.69
N PHE A 256 -5.81 6.76 -1.84
CA PHE A 256 -5.43 5.42 -1.41
C PHE A 256 -5.45 4.40 -2.56
N LEU A 257 -6.36 4.53 -3.51
CA LEU A 257 -6.35 3.71 -4.74
C LEU A 257 -5.11 3.98 -5.58
N GLN A 258 -4.71 5.24 -5.73
CA GLN A 258 -3.47 5.62 -6.42
C GLN A 258 -2.23 5.10 -5.69
N PHE A 259 -2.18 5.18 -4.36
CA PHE A 259 -1.12 4.58 -3.54
C PHE A 259 -0.96 3.09 -3.84
N CYS A 260 -2.05 2.31 -3.90
CA CYS A 260 -1.96 0.89 -4.26
C CYS A 260 -1.40 0.65 -5.67
N LYS A 261 -1.77 1.49 -6.65
CA LYS A 261 -1.19 1.44 -8.01
C LYS A 261 0.31 1.73 -7.99
N ILE A 262 0.75 2.70 -7.20
CA ILE A 262 2.16 3.06 -7.04
C ILE A 262 2.94 1.90 -6.41
N VAL A 263 2.42 1.27 -5.36
CA VAL A 263 3.04 0.09 -4.73
C VAL A 263 3.30 -1.01 -5.77
N ASN A 264 2.27 -1.38 -6.55
CA ASN A 264 2.40 -2.42 -7.57
C ASN A 264 3.39 -2.03 -8.67
N THR A 265 3.33 -0.77 -9.13
CA THR A 265 4.23 -0.27 -10.18
C THR A 265 5.67 -0.27 -9.72
N ARG A 266 5.96 0.21 -8.51
CA ARG A 266 7.31 0.24 -7.93
C ARG A 266 7.86 -1.17 -7.67
N ALA A 267 7.02 -2.11 -7.24
CA ALA A 267 7.43 -3.52 -7.11
C ALA A 267 7.89 -4.08 -8.46
N LYS A 268 7.11 -3.89 -9.54
CA LYS A 268 7.49 -4.32 -10.90
C LYS A 268 8.79 -3.67 -11.39
N MET A 269 8.94 -2.37 -11.16
CA MET A 269 10.15 -1.62 -11.53
C MET A 269 11.39 -2.10 -10.74
N HIS A 270 11.20 -2.49 -9.48
CA HIS A 270 12.26 -3.06 -8.64
C HIS A 270 12.65 -4.47 -9.11
N ASP A 271 11.68 -5.34 -9.42
CA ASP A 271 11.94 -6.68 -9.96
C ASP A 271 12.74 -6.59 -11.26
N ARG A 272 12.34 -5.68 -12.16
CA ARG A 272 13.07 -5.43 -13.40
C ARG A 272 14.48 -4.89 -13.15
N LEU A 273 14.68 -4.04 -12.14
CA LEU A 273 16.02 -3.60 -11.73
C LEU A 273 16.90 -4.79 -11.31
N VAL A 274 16.35 -5.74 -10.54
CA VAL A 274 17.07 -6.95 -10.13
C VAL A 274 17.44 -7.82 -11.34
N GLU A 275 16.51 -8.00 -12.29
CA GLU A 275 16.78 -8.71 -13.55
C GLU A 275 17.91 -8.06 -14.36
N VAL A 276 17.82 -6.74 -14.58
CA VAL A 276 18.84 -5.98 -15.34
C VAL A 276 20.20 -6.04 -14.64
N SER A 277 20.24 -5.98 -13.31
CA SER A 277 21.48 -6.16 -12.52
C SER A 277 22.17 -7.49 -12.82
N LEU A 278 21.40 -8.58 -12.94
CA LEU A 278 21.92 -9.91 -13.27
C LEU A 278 22.33 -10.00 -14.74
N GLU A 279 21.49 -9.52 -15.67
CA GLU A 279 21.75 -9.51 -17.12
C GLU A 279 23.04 -8.76 -17.47
N ARG A 280 23.25 -7.59 -16.84
CA ARG A 280 24.42 -6.73 -17.07
C ARG A 280 25.63 -7.10 -16.21
N LYS A 281 25.46 -8.00 -15.22
CA LYS A 281 26.48 -8.40 -14.23
C LYS A 281 26.99 -7.24 -13.36
N ILE A 282 26.12 -6.29 -13.01
CA ILE A 282 26.46 -5.12 -12.19
C ILE A 282 25.61 -5.14 -10.91
N LYS A 283 26.07 -5.88 -9.90
CA LYS A 283 25.36 -6.01 -8.61
C LYS A 283 25.07 -4.67 -7.94
N ALA A 284 25.96 -3.69 -8.12
CA ALA A 284 25.84 -2.33 -7.57
C ALA A 284 24.68 -1.51 -8.17
N LEU A 285 23.94 -2.03 -9.16
CA LEU A 285 22.73 -1.38 -9.65
C LEU A 285 21.60 -1.45 -8.62
N VAL A 286 21.46 -2.56 -7.89
CA VAL A 286 20.41 -2.72 -6.90
C VAL A 286 20.76 -1.89 -5.67
N GLN A 287 20.03 -0.79 -5.48
CA GLN A 287 20.16 0.07 -4.31
C GLN A 287 18.77 0.58 -3.91
N LYS A 288 18.62 0.92 -2.62
CA LYS A 288 17.39 1.50 -2.10
C LYS A 288 16.96 2.71 -2.92
N GLY A 289 15.68 2.78 -3.28
CA GLY A 289 15.07 3.92 -3.98
C GLY A 289 15.44 4.05 -5.46
N ARG A 290 16.26 3.15 -6.01
CA ARG A 290 16.45 3.04 -7.46
C ARG A 290 15.39 2.12 -8.06
N PHE A 291 14.85 2.50 -9.20
CA PHE A 291 13.85 1.76 -9.95
C PHE A 291 14.23 1.73 -11.43
N HIS A 292 14.02 0.59 -12.09
CA HIS A 292 14.13 0.51 -13.54
C HIS A 292 12.82 0.97 -14.17
N VAL A 293 12.90 1.87 -15.14
CA VAL A 293 11.73 2.51 -15.77
C VAL A 293 11.51 1.95 -17.18
N MET A 294 12.57 1.86 -18.00
CA MET A 294 12.44 1.44 -19.38
C MET A 294 13.76 0.87 -19.95
N THR A 295 13.64 -0.08 -20.90
CA THR A 295 14.75 -0.54 -21.75
C THR A 295 14.44 -0.18 -23.20
N SER A 296 15.40 0.39 -23.94
CA SER A 296 15.20 0.70 -25.38
C SER A 296 16.50 0.62 -26.18
N SER A 297 16.39 0.31 -27.48
CA SER A 297 17.51 0.32 -28.42
C SER A 297 17.59 1.65 -29.17
N VAL A 298 18.74 2.32 -29.08
CA VAL A 298 18.98 3.64 -29.67
C VAL A 298 20.27 3.68 -30.47
N GLU A 299 20.39 4.70 -31.31
CA GLU A 299 21.68 5.18 -31.79
C GLU A 299 22.07 6.42 -30.98
N PHE A 300 23.19 6.33 -30.27
CA PHE A 300 23.70 7.44 -29.47
C PHE A 300 24.82 8.15 -30.23
N LYS A 301 24.74 9.49 -30.26
CA LYS A 301 25.73 10.38 -30.86
C LYS A 301 26.19 11.41 -29.84
N GLU A 302 27.50 11.55 -29.72
CA GLU A 302 28.15 12.57 -28.92
C GLU A 302 29.39 13.05 -29.65
N GLU A 303 29.46 14.35 -29.92
CA GLU A 303 30.51 14.97 -30.73
C GLU A 303 30.73 14.23 -32.08
N LYS A 304 31.88 13.55 -32.25
CA LYS A 304 32.21 12.75 -33.44
C LYS A 304 31.93 11.24 -33.28
N ARG A 305 31.48 10.80 -32.11
CA ARG A 305 31.23 9.38 -31.81
C ARG A 305 29.78 9.03 -32.08
N LYS A 306 29.57 7.92 -32.77
CA LYS A 306 28.24 7.33 -33.04
C LYS A 306 28.29 5.84 -32.70
N CYS A 307 27.40 5.38 -31.82
CA CYS A 307 27.26 3.97 -31.43
C CYS A 307 25.83 3.48 -31.60
N GLN A 308 25.66 2.19 -31.85
CA GLN A 308 24.39 1.52 -31.55
C GLN A 308 24.44 0.99 -30.13
N CYS A 309 23.46 1.38 -29.33
CA CYS A 309 23.50 1.25 -27.89
C CYS A 309 22.13 0.83 -27.36
N GLU A 310 22.10 0.09 -26.25
CA GLU A 310 20.89 -0.26 -25.51
C GLU A 310 20.85 0.60 -24.24
N ILE A 311 19.79 1.38 -24.08
CA ILE A 311 19.55 2.21 -22.91
C ILE A 311 18.81 1.40 -21.87
N GLU A 312 19.30 1.47 -20.64
CA GLU A 312 18.53 1.19 -19.43
C GLU A 312 18.25 2.52 -18.72
N LEU A 313 16.98 2.94 -18.72
CA LEU A 313 16.50 4.11 -18.00
C LEU A 313 16.13 3.70 -16.58
N PHE A 314 16.82 4.27 -15.60
CA PHE A 314 16.45 4.24 -14.20
C PHE A 314 15.87 5.59 -13.79
N ASN A 315 15.25 5.65 -12.62
CA ASN A 315 14.76 6.91 -12.09
C ASN A 315 15.88 7.93 -11.83
N ASP A 316 17.08 7.52 -11.41
CA ASP A 316 18.21 8.42 -11.10
C ASP A 316 19.23 8.61 -12.24
N LYS A 317 19.30 7.67 -13.18
CA LYS A 317 20.33 7.65 -14.23
C LYS A 317 19.93 6.87 -15.47
N ILE A 318 20.66 7.13 -16.54
CA ILE A 318 20.56 6.46 -17.83
C ILE A 318 21.89 5.70 -18.06
N LEU A 319 21.81 4.40 -18.29
CA LEU A 319 22.97 3.58 -18.64
C LEU A 319 22.93 3.20 -20.11
N LEU A 320 24.05 3.40 -20.81
CA LEU A 320 24.19 3.04 -22.21
C LEU A 320 25.11 1.84 -22.33
N PHE A 321 24.58 0.72 -22.82
CA PHE A 321 25.34 -0.49 -23.09
C PHE A 321 25.57 -0.66 -24.58
N ASP A 322 26.68 -1.30 -24.94
CA ASP A 322 26.95 -1.68 -26.32
C ASP A 322 25.98 -2.75 -26.81
N LYS A 323 25.43 -2.57 -28.02
CA LYS A 323 24.44 -3.48 -28.58
C LYS A 323 24.98 -4.90 -28.84
N THR A 324 26.26 -5.03 -29.16
CA THR A 324 26.91 -6.33 -29.42
C THR A 324 27.44 -6.96 -28.13
N ARG A 325 28.09 -6.14 -27.28
CA ARG A 325 28.64 -6.56 -26.00
C ARG A 325 27.71 -6.09 -24.88
N LYS A 326 26.67 -6.88 -24.60
CA LYS A 326 25.60 -6.54 -23.63
C LYS A 326 26.10 -6.08 -22.24
N THR A 327 27.27 -6.52 -21.78
CA THR A 327 27.84 -6.14 -20.48
C THR A 327 28.80 -4.95 -20.55
N PHE A 328 29.16 -4.48 -21.75
CA PHE A 328 30.07 -3.36 -21.92
C PHE A 328 29.30 -2.05 -21.77
N LEU A 329 29.50 -1.41 -20.62
CA LEU A 329 28.95 -0.10 -20.32
C LEU A 329 29.75 0.97 -21.08
N GLN A 330 29.08 1.71 -21.96
CA GLN A 330 29.69 2.78 -22.74
C GLN A 330 29.63 4.12 -22.01
N LYS A 331 28.50 4.42 -21.37
CA LYS A 331 28.28 5.72 -20.71
C LYS A 331 27.25 5.62 -19.59
N VAL A 332 27.42 6.46 -18.59
CA VAL A 332 26.46 6.71 -17.51
C VAL A 332 26.09 8.19 -17.56
N ILE A 333 24.81 8.49 -17.50
CA ILE A 333 24.28 9.85 -17.44
C ILE A 333 23.42 9.95 -16.19
N GLN A 334 23.72 10.90 -15.30
CA GLN A 334 22.87 11.15 -14.13
C GLN A 334 21.73 12.07 -14.53
N ILE A 335 20.50 11.75 -14.13
CA ILE A 335 19.32 12.54 -14.50
C ILE A 335 19.35 13.93 -13.86
N LYS A 336 19.87 14.02 -12.63
CA LYS A 336 20.07 15.30 -11.91
C LYS A 336 20.97 16.31 -12.64
N ASP A 337 21.80 15.86 -13.59
CA ASP A 337 22.74 16.72 -14.32
C ASP A 337 22.13 17.24 -15.64
N ILE A 338 20.90 16.82 -16.00
CA ILE A 338 20.21 17.26 -17.22
C ILE A 338 19.70 18.69 -17.02
N ARG A 339 20.17 19.65 -17.85
CA ARG A 339 19.67 21.04 -17.82
C ARG A 339 18.42 21.22 -18.65
N SER A 340 18.40 20.62 -19.84
CA SER A 340 17.26 20.65 -20.75
C SER A 340 17.26 19.41 -21.63
N PHE A 341 16.07 18.99 -22.04
CA PHE A 341 15.89 17.97 -23.07
C PHE A 341 14.93 18.52 -24.12
N ASN A 342 15.28 18.38 -25.40
CA ASN A 342 14.48 18.83 -26.53
C ASN A 342 14.21 17.65 -27.47
N THR A 343 13.06 17.68 -28.13
CA THR A 343 12.63 16.65 -29.08
C THR A 343 12.57 17.24 -30.50
N ASP A 344 13.16 16.54 -31.47
CA ASP A 344 13.05 16.90 -32.90
C ASP A 344 12.85 15.63 -33.74
N LYS A 345 11.64 15.47 -34.30
CA LYS A 345 11.21 14.31 -35.11
C LYS A 345 11.46 12.96 -34.43
N LYS A 346 12.65 12.37 -34.61
CA LYS A 346 13.10 11.06 -34.05
C LYS A 346 14.30 11.18 -33.10
N ASN A 347 14.72 12.40 -32.83
CA ASN A 347 15.89 12.71 -32.03
C ASN A 347 15.46 13.27 -30.68
N ILE A 348 16.08 12.79 -29.61
CA ILE A 348 16.07 13.44 -28.31
C ILE A 348 17.45 14.04 -28.08
N ILE A 349 17.49 15.33 -27.78
CA ILE A 349 18.71 16.10 -27.55
C ILE A 349 18.75 16.43 -26.06
N PHE A 350 19.71 15.87 -25.35
CA PHE A 350 19.98 16.22 -23.96
C PHE A 350 21.14 17.20 -23.90
N GLN A 351 20.91 18.31 -23.19
CA GLN A 351 21.93 19.31 -22.92
C GLN A 351 22.41 19.20 -21.48
N PHE A 352 23.73 19.02 -21.34
CA PHE A 352 24.46 19.02 -20.08
C PHE A 352 25.42 20.22 -20.03
N ASP A 353 25.99 20.49 -18.86
CA ASP A 353 26.91 21.60 -18.60
C ASP A 353 28.01 21.79 -19.66
N LYS A 354 28.56 20.69 -20.18
CA LYS A 354 29.69 20.72 -21.14
C LYS A 354 29.51 19.78 -22.34
N ALA A 355 28.36 19.13 -22.49
CA ALA A 355 28.16 18.11 -23.53
C ALA A 355 26.73 18.12 -24.07
N VAL A 356 26.60 17.82 -25.36
CA VAL A 356 25.31 17.57 -26.02
C VAL A 356 25.26 16.12 -26.44
N CYS A 357 24.28 15.39 -25.92
CA CYS A 357 24.04 13.99 -26.25
C CYS A 357 22.80 13.89 -27.11
N LEU A 358 22.89 13.18 -28.23
CA LEU A 358 21.78 12.97 -29.15
C LEU A 358 21.42 11.49 -29.22
N PHE A 359 20.16 11.18 -28.94
CA PHE A 359 19.60 9.84 -29.00
C PHE A 359 18.64 9.75 -30.18
N VAL A 360 18.87 8.80 -31.08
CA VAL A 360 17.99 8.52 -32.22
C VAL A 360 17.29 7.19 -31.98
N PHE A 361 15.96 7.23 -31.82
CA PHE A 361 15.13 6.06 -31.59
C PHE A 361 14.68 5.45 -32.91
N LYS A 362 14.72 4.11 -33.01
CA LYS A 362 14.41 3.41 -34.27
C LYS A 362 12.92 3.08 -34.43
N ASN A 363 12.15 2.91 -33.34
CA ASN A 363 10.85 2.19 -33.38
C ASN A 363 9.69 2.85 -32.59
N GLY A 364 9.45 4.16 -32.67
CA GLY A 364 8.29 4.80 -32.02
C GLY A 364 8.33 4.85 -30.47
N GLN A 365 9.28 4.15 -29.84
CA GLN A 365 9.56 4.18 -28.39
C GLN A 365 10.04 5.54 -27.87
N MET A 366 10.24 6.52 -28.76
CA MET A 366 10.63 7.88 -28.39
C MET A 366 9.56 8.55 -27.53
N GLU A 367 8.28 8.44 -27.92
CA GLU A 367 7.17 9.09 -27.19
C GLU A 367 7.04 8.55 -25.77
N GLU A 368 7.14 7.22 -25.63
CA GLU A 368 7.12 6.57 -24.31
C GLU A 368 8.31 7.00 -23.46
N PHE A 369 9.52 7.03 -24.03
CA PHE A 369 10.71 7.47 -23.31
C PHE A 369 10.63 8.94 -22.88
N VAL A 370 10.16 9.84 -23.75
CA VAL A 370 9.95 11.26 -23.43
C VAL A 370 8.95 11.40 -22.29
N LYS A 371 7.80 10.72 -22.39
CA LYS A 371 6.77 10.72 -21.34
C LYS A 371 7.31 10.23 -20.00
N MET A 372 8.12 9.17 -20.01
CA MET A 372 8.75 8.67 -18.78
C MET A 372 9.78 9.66 -18.21
N MET A 373 10.57 10.30 -19.07
CA MET A 373 11.54 11.32 -18.65
C MET A 373 10.88 12.57 -18.08
N GLU A 374 9.85 13.10 -18.73
CA GLU A 374 9.03 14.21 -18.24
C GLU A 374 8.46 13.87 -16.87
N TRP A 375 7.84 12.70 -16.75
CA TRP A 375 7.28 12.22 -15.50
C TRP A 375 8.34 12.10 -14.38
N ILE A 376 9.54 11.58 -14.67
CA ILE A 376 10.64 11.49 -13.68
C ILE A 376 11.03 12.89 -13.17
N LEU A 377 11.13 13.87 -14.07
CA LEU A 377 11.55 15.23 -13.74
C LEU A 377 10.46 15.99 -12.96
N GLU A 378 9.21 15.95 -13.43
CA GLU A 378 8.06 16.62 -12.80
C GLU A 378 7.80 16.11 -11.38
N THR A 379 7.87 14.80 -11.18
CA THR A 379 7.62 14.17 -9.88
C THR A 379 8.83 14.17 -8.95
N ARG A 380 10.01 14.57 -9.45
CA ARG A 380 11.31 14.44 -8.77
C ARG A 380 11.64 12.98 -8.39
N PHE A 381 11.18 12.02 -9.18
CA PHE A 381 11.39 10.60 -8.91
C PHE A 381 12.88 10.18 -8.99
N PHE A 382 13.74 11.02 -9.56
CA PHE A 382 15.18 10.84 -9.59
C PHE A 382 15.88 11.06 -8.25
N ASP A 383 15.22 11.72 -7.29
CA ASP A 383 15.73 11.90 -5.94
C ASP A 383 15.52 10.60 -5.14
N ILE A 384 16.60 9.84 -4.98
CA ILE A 384 16.59 8.55 -4.27
C ILE A 384 16.51 8.72 -2.75
N GLU A 385 16.93 9.88 -2.24
CA GLU A 385 16.93 10.17 -0.81
C GLU A 385 15.55 10.61 -0.32
N ASP A 386 14.76 11.26 -1.20
CA ASP A 386 13.39 11.67 -0.92
C ASP A 386 12.41 10.48 -0.90
N GLN A 387 12.03 10.07 0.31
CA GLN A 387 11.05 9.00 0.54
C GLN A 387 9.59 9.45 0.36
N THR A 388 9.35 10.75 0.10
CA THR A 388 8.01 11.35 -0.05
C THR A 388 7.67 11.72 -1.48
N ASN A 389 8.63 11.63 -2.43
CA ASN A 389 8.43 11.96 -3.84
C ASN A 389 7.25 11.25 -4.51
N TRP A 390 6.88 10.06 -4.01
CA TRP A 390 5.73 9.30 -4.49
C TRP A 390 4.40 10.02 -4.31
N MET A 391 4.31 10.96 -3.37
CA MET A 391 3.13 11.80 -3.19
C MET A 391 2.91 12.73 -4.37
N ASN A 392 3.98 13.17 -5.06
CA ASN A 392 3.86 13.98 -6.28
C ASN A 392 3.24 13.19 -7.44
N HIS A 393 3.16 11.85 -7.31
CA HIS A 393 2.54 10.98 -8.31
C HIS A 393 1.02 10.88 -8.09
N ILE A 394 0.54 11.36 -6.93
CA ILE A 394 -0.88 11.41 -6.63
C ILE A 394 -1.41 12.73 -7.17
N VAL A 395 -2.22 12.65 -8.22
CA VAL A 395 -2.83 13.83 -8.83
C VAL A 395 -4.09 14.17 -8.05
N ASP A 396 -4.19 15.44 -7.67
CA ASP A 396 -5.37 16.05 -7.01
C ASP A 396 -6.57 16.21 -7.95
#